data_AF-A0AAV7BQR1-F1
#
_entry.id   AF-A0AAV7BQR1-F1
#
_cell.length_a   1.000
_cell.length_b   1.000
_cell.length_c   1.000
_cell.angle_alpha   90.00
_cell.angle_beta   90.00
_cell.angle_gamma   90.00
#
_symmetry.space_group_name_H-M   'P 1'
#
loop_
_entity.id
_entity.type
_entity.pdbx_description
1 polymer ?
#
loop_
_entity_poly.entity_id
_entity_poly.type
_entity_poly.pdbx_seq_one_letter_code
_entity_poly.pdbx_strand_id
1 'polypeptide(L)'
;MQIRPKRFDVGPIVMQEAFPVPPKCTSKELEAVLSKQGAEMLISVFKDLPERLRTVVEQPREGVTFAPKISAATSCIRWSEQTPEQIIRLERAIGFAMPLQAVWNGAPIKLLDFVEVPDFLITSDFPRFPGSIQYLSASQIIAVCCKDGWVGIRSIKLRKKMSAKDFYNGYLHPWFVKTTDIPLEECRFYTLHLPPKSKNPKRRSVSNIGC
;
A
#
# COMPACT_ATOMS: atom_id res chain seq x y z
N MET A 1 9.61 19.54 26.40
CA MET A 1 8.58 18.68 25.77
C MET A 1 7.35 18.65 26.66
N GLN A 2 6.23 19.25 26.23
CA GLN A 2 4.96 19.17 26.97
C GLN A 2 4.26 17.86 26.63
N ILE A 3 4.40 16.85 27.49
CA ILE A 3 3.71 15.57 27.31
C ILE A 3 2.26 15.75 27.74
N ARG A 4 1.30 15.49 26.85
CA ARG A 4 -0.12 15.45 27.17
C ARG A 4 -0.54 13.98 27.32
N PRO A 5 -0.90 13.50 28.52
CA PRO A 5 -1.29 12.10 28.73
C PRO A 5 -2.40 11.68 27.76
N LYS A 6 -2.28 10.47 27.19
CA LYS A 6 -3.23 9.86 26.24
C LYS A 6 -3.39 10.61 24.90
N ARG A 7 -2.54 11.60 24.59
CA ARG A 7 -2.53 12.28 23.29
C ARG A 7 -1.15 12.14 22.65
N PHE A 8 -1.13 11.83 21.36
CA PHE A 8 0.08 11.58 20.58
C PHE A 8 0.26 12.69 19.53
N ASP A 9 1.47 13.19 19.36
CA ASP A 9 1.82 14.24 18.38
C ASP A 9 0.96 15.53 18.43
N VAL A 10 0.51 15.96 19.62
CA VAL A 10 -0.32 17.17 19.81
C VAL A 10 0.43 18.38 20.39
N GLY A 11 1.76 18.35 20.35
CA GLY A 11 2.60 19.43 20.88
C GLY A 11 2.56 20.68 19.98
N PRO A 12 2.87 21.88 20.52
CA PRO A 12 3.06 23.08 19.71
C PRO A 12 4.18 22.88 18.68
N ILE A 13 4.03 23.50 17.52
CA ILE A 13 4.96 23.47 16.40
C ILE A 13 6.01 24.55 16.61
N VAL A 14 7.30 24.17 16.62
CA VAL A 14 8.43 25.10 16.78
C VAL A 14 8.88 25.66 15.43
N MET A 15 8.94 24.81 14.42
CA MET A 15 9.34 25.14 13.06
C MET A 15 8.66 24.16 12.11
N GLN A 16 8.27 24.62 10.93
CA GLN A 16 7.62 23.80 9.91
C GLN A 16 8.09 24.27 8.53
N GLU A 17 8.32 23.30 7.65
CA GLU A 17 8.57 23.52 6.23
C GLU A 17 7.68 22.60 5.41
N ALA A 18 7.21 23.10 4.26
CA ALA A 18 6.43 22.31 3.32
C ALA A 18 7.35 21.74 2.25
N PHE A 19 7.16 20.46 1.93
CA PHE A 19 7.86 19.79 0.85
C PHE A 19 6.86 19.18 -0.14
N PRO A 20 6.86 19.58 -1.42
CA PRO A 20 5.96 19.00 -2.41
C PRO A 20 6.36 17.54 -2.68
N VAL A 21 5.45 16.60 -2.46
CA VAL A 21 5.71 15.18 -2.74
C VAL A 21 5.92 15.00 -4.24
N PRO A 22 7.10 14.53 -4.70
CA PRO A 22 7.37 14.42 -6.13
C PRO A 22 6.42 13.41 -6.79
N PRO A 23 6.06 13.63 -8.06
CA PRO A 23 5.20 12.71 -8.78
C PRO A 23 5.88 11.34 -8.86
N LYS A 24 5.10 10.28 -8.68
CA LYS A 24 5.56 8.88 -8.73
C LYS A 24 6.63 8.49 -7.70
N CYS A 25 6.90 9.35 -6.71
CA CYS A 25 7.82 9.07 -5.62
C CYS A 25 7.31 7.92 -4.72
N THR A 26 8.23 7.07 -4.30
CA THR A 26 8.01 6.03 -3.29
C THR A 26 8.21 6.57 -1.88
N SER A 27 7.67 5.88 -0.88
CA SER A 27 7.91 6.26 0.52
C SER A 27 9.40 6.22 0.90
N LYS A 28 10.20 5.36 0.27
CA LYS A 28 11.65 5.29 0.54
C LYS A 28 12.44 6.45 -0.04
N GLU A 29 12.09 6.90 -1.24
CA GLU A 29 12.69 8.10 -1.81
C GLU A 29 12.28 9.34 -1.00
N LEU A 30 11.00 9.44 -0.61
CA LEU A 30 10.51 10.54 0.22
C LEU A 30 11.16 10.53 1.62
N GLU A 31 11.35 9.37 2.23
CA GLU A 31 12.06 9.20 3.51
C GLU A 31 13.50 9.74 3.43
N ALA A 32 14.23 9.43 2.35
CA ALA A 32 15.60 9.90 2.18
C ALA A 32 15.68 11.44 2.11
N VAL A 33 14.72 12.08 1.43
CA VAL A 33 14.68 13.54 1.32
C VAL A 33 14.26 14.19 2.64
N LEU A 34 13.15 13.73 3.23
CA LEU A 34 12.60 14.32 4.45
C LEU A 34 13.50 14.08 5.67
N SER A 35 14.22 12.96 5.73
CA SER A 35 15.16 12.70 6.83
C SER A 35 16.33 13.68 6.83
N LYS A 36 16.88 13.98 5.65
CA LYS A 36 17.94 14.99 5.51
C LYS A 36 17.44 16.39 5.89
N GLN A 37 16.32 16.83 5.30
CA GLN A 37 15.76 18.15 5.58
C GLN A 37 15.37 18.30 7.06
N GLY A 38 14.74 17.27 7.65
CA GLY A 38 14.39 17.26 9.07
C GLY A 38 15.60 17.37 10.00
N ALA A 39 16.72 16.73 9.66
CA ALA A 39 17.96 16.85 10.43
C ALA A 39 18.55 18.27 10.36
N GLU A 40 18.58 18.87 9.17
CA GLU A 40 19.04 20.26 8.97
C GLU A 40 18.17 21.26 9.73
N MET A 41 16.84 21.11 9.65
CA MET A 41 15.89 21.91 10.41
C MET A 41 16.11 21.78 11.91
N LEU A 42 16.28 20.55 12.42
CA LEU A 42 16.51 20.31 13.84
C LEU A 42 17.78 21.01 14.35
N ILE A 43 18.88 20.93 13.59
CA ILE A 43 20.14 21.63 13.91
C ILE A 43 19.92 23.15 13.90
N SER A 44 19.15 23.68 12.95
CA SER A 44 18.86 25.12 12.87
C SER A 44 18.07 25.63 14.08
N VAL A 45 17.13 24.82 14.60
CA VAL A 45 16.37 25.14 15.81
C VAL A 45 17.29 25.14 17.03
N PHE A 46 18.20 24.17 17.14
CA PHE A 46 19.09 24.08 18.30
C PHE A 46 20.11 25.21 18.42
N LYS A 47 20.49 25.85 17.30
CA LYS A 47 21.39 27.01 17.31
C LYS A 47 20.83 28.21 18.08
N ASP A 48 19.50 28.32 18.17
CA ASP A 48 18.82 29.44 18.84
C ASP A 48 17.56 28.98 19.58
N LEU A 49 17.67 27.87 20.31
CA LEU A 49 16.51 27.22 20.92
C LEU A 49 15.70 28.14 21.85
N PRO A 50 16.32 28.97 22.74
CA PRO A 50 15.55 29.82 23.64
C PRO A 50 14.61 30.78 22.92
N GLU A 51 15.05 31.42 21.84
CA GLU A 51 14.21 32.34 21.06
C GLU A 51 13.16 31.57 20.25
N ARG A 52 13.53 30.43 19.64
CA ARG A 52 12.58 29.59 18.89
C ARG A 52 11.42 29.09 19.75
N LEU A 53 11.67 28.81 21.03
CA LEU A 53 10.62 28.38 21.96
C LEU A 53 9.66 29.50 22.36
N ARG A 54 10.02 30.78 22.15
CA ARG A 54 9.11 31.92 22.40
C ARG A 54 8.09 32.13 21.28
N THR A 55 8.35 31.60 20.08
CA THR A 55 7.53 31.79 18.87
C THR A 55 6.83 30.52 18.42
N VAL A 56 6.53 29.59 19.32
CA VAL A 56 5.83 28.34 18.98
C VAL A 56 4.38 28.60 18.56
N VAL A 57 3.85 27.74 17.71
CA VAL A 57 2.48 27.84 17.17
C VAL A 57 1.68 26.62 17.62
N GLU A 58 0.49 26.82 18.19
CA GLU A 58 -0.41 25.69 18.51
C GLU A 58 -0.93 25.03 17.23
N GLN A 59 -1.12 23.71 17.27
CA GLN A 59 -1.68 22.99 16.12
C GLN A 59 -3.14 23.42 15.84
N PRO A 60 -3.55 23.48 14.56
CA PRO A 60 -4.94 23.76 14.22
C PRO A 60 -5.88 22.67 14.74
N ARG A 61 -7.13 23.05 15.04
CA ARG A 61 -8.18 22.10 15.43
C ARG A 61 -8.84 21.43 14.22
N GLU A 62 -8.86 22.14 13.10
CA GLU A 62 -9.44 21.68 11.84
C GLU A 62 -8.37 21.04 10.95
N GLY A 63 -8.77 20.06 10.13
CA GLY A 63 -7.86 19.37 9.21
C GLY A 63 -6.92 18.35 9.86
N VAL A 64 -7.04 18.10 11.17
CA VAL A 64 -6.24 17.09 11.87
C VAL A 64 -6.62 15.69 11.38
N THR A 65 -5.65 14.96 10.88
CA THR A 65 -5.81 13.57 10.42
C THR A 65 -4.86 12.65 11.18
N PHE A 66 -5.21 11.36 11.25
CA PHE A 66 -4.36 10.34 11.87
C PHE A 66 -3.73 9.46 10.78
N ALA A 67 -2.43 9.21 10.90
CA ALA A 67 -1.71 8.27 10.05
C ALA A 67 -1.66 6.90 10.74
N PRO A 68 -2.59 5.96 10.44
CA PRO A 68 -2.61 4.66 11.09
C PRO A 68 -1.37 3.84 10.71
N LYS A 69 -0.94 2.99 11.65
CA LYS A 69 0.13 2.03 11.39
C LYS A 69 -0.24 1.11 10.22
N ILE A 70 0.69 0.95 9.27
CA ILE A 70 0.54 0.02 8.14
C ILE A 70 0.33 -1.40 8.69
N SER A 71 -0.66 -2.09 8.13
CA SER A 71 -1.04 -3.45 8.51
C SER A 71 -1.22 -4.33 7.29
N ALA A 72 -1.20 -5.66 7.46
CA ALA A 72 -1.47 -6.60 6.37
C ALA A 72 -2.85 -6.36 5.71
N ALA A 73 -3.83 -5.86 6.46
CA ALA A 73 -5.12 -5.49 5.88
C ALA A 73 -5.01 -4.28 4.93
N THR A 74 -4.09 -3.36 5.23
CA THR A 74 -3.80 -2.20 4.38
C THR A 74 -3.24 -2.61 3.02
N SER A 75 -2.49 -3.72 2.94
CA SER A 75 -1.92 -4.22 1.68
C SER A 75 -2.87 -5.09 0.86
N CYS A 76 -4.05 -5.43 1.36
CA CYS A 76 -5.03 -6.22 0.61
C CYS A 76 -5.76 -5.34 -0.40
N ILE A 77 -5.61 -5.64 -1.69
CA ILE A 77 -6.25 -4.88 -2.77
C ILE A 77 -7.76 -5.18 -2.79
N ARG A 78 -8.56 -4.12 -2.80
CA ARG A 78 -10.02 -4.14 -2.95
C ARG A 78 -10.38 -3.76 -4.38
N TRP A 79 -10.35 -4.75 -5.28
CA TRP A 79 -10.48 -4.55 -6.72
C TRP A 79 -11.75 -3.80 -7.13
N SER A 80 -12.86 -4.04 -6.44
CA SER A 80 -14.16 -3.39 -6.72
C SER A 80 -14.27 -1.97 -6.16
N GLU A 81 -13.40 -1.58 -5.24
CA GLU A 81 -13.48 -0.31 -4.51
C GLU A 81 -12.39 0.69 -4.91
N GLN A 82 -11.25 0.18 -5.39
CA GLN A 82 -10.07 0.99 -5.65
C GLN A 82 -9.87 1.24 -7.15
N THR A 83 -9.49 2.47 -7.48
CA THR A 83 -9.06 2.84 -8.83
C THR A 83 -7.63 2.36 -9.11
N PRO A 84 -7.21 2.24 -10.38
CA PRO A 84 -5.82 1.93 -10.72
C PRO A 84 -4.84 2.93 -10.09
N GLU A 85 -5.15 4.22 -10.09
CA GLU A 85 -4.31 5.26 -9.49
C GLU A 85 -4.18 5.10 -7.98
N GLN A 86 -5.28 4.74 -7.30
CA GLN A 86 -5.28 4.47 -5.87
C GLN A 86 -4.41 3.26 -5.52
N ILE A 87 -4.48 2.19 -6.32
CA ILE A 87 -3.65 0.98 -6.12
C ILE A 87 -2.16 1.31 -6.34
N ILE A 88 -1.82 2.02 -7.41
CA ILE A 88 -0.43 2.40 -7.71
C ILE A 88 0.11 3.37 -6.63
N ARG A 89 -0.69 4.34 -6.17
CA ARG A 89 -0.30 5.23 -5.06
C ARG A 89 -0.07 4.45 -3.77
N LEU A 90 -0.95 3.49 -3.47
CA LEU A 90 -0.80 2.64 -2.30
C LEU A 90 0.47 1.79 -2.39
N GLU A 91 0.77 1.21 -3.55
CA GLU A 91 2.00 0.45 -3.76
C GLU A 91 3.24 1.32 -3.53
N ARG A 92 3.29 2.53 -4.08
CA ARG A 92 4.41 3.44 -3.83
C ARG A 92 4.54 3.84 -2.35
N ALA A 93 3.42 3.96 -1.65
CA ALA A 93 3.39 4.35 -0.25
C ALA A 93 3.87 3.21 0.68
N ILE A 94 3.42 1.97 0.46
CA ILE A 94 3.65 0.87 1.42
C ILE A 94 4.42 -0.32 0.87
N GLY A 95 4.54 -0.45 -0.46
CA GLY A 95 5.03 -1.64 -1.16
C GLY A 95 6.43 -2.09 -0.76
N PHE A 96 7.30 -1.13 -0.43
CA PHE A 96 8.65 -1.43 0.11
C PHE A 96 8.57 -2.25 1.41
N ALA A 97 7.73 -1.83 2.35
CA ALA A 97 7.58 -2.50 3.65
C ALA A 97 6.61 -3.70 3.57
N MET A 98 5.60 -3.59 2.72
CA MET A 98 4.48 -4.50 2.64
C MET A 98 3.93 -4.54 1.22
N PRO A 99 4.41 -5.48 0.38
CA PRO A 99 3.89 -5.69 -0.97
C PRO A 99 2.38 -5.89 -0.98
N LEU A 100 1.72 -5.37 -2.00
CA LEU A 100 0.27 -5.52 -2.14
C LEU A 100 -0.10 -6.98 -2.39
N GLN A 101 -1.28 -7.36 -1.91
CA GLN A 101 -1.72 -8.74 -1.85
C GLN A 101 -3.09 -8.94 -2.48
N ALA A 102 -3.25 -10.10 -3.09
CA ALA A 102 -4.49 -10.60 -3.66
C ALA A 102 -4.56 -12.12 -3.42
N VAL A 103 -5.63 -12.76 -3.90
CA VAL A 103 -5.79 -14.21 -3.90
C VAL A 103 -5.82 -14.74 -5.33
N TRP A 104 -5.08 -15.81 -5.58
CA TRP A 104 -5.08 -16.57 -6.81
C TRP A 104 -5.23 -18.06 -6.49
N ASN A 105 -6.22 -18.71 -7.09
CA ASN A 105 -6.53 -20.12 -6.88
C ASN A 105 -6.55 -20.52 -5.39
N GLY A 106 -7.29 -19.77 -4.58
CA GLY A 106 -7.43 -19.98 -3.13
C GLY A 106 -6.21 -19.62 -2.27
N ALA A 107 -5.08 -19.24 -2.87
CA ALA A 107 -3.86 -18.90 -2.14
C ALA A 107 -3.53 -17.41 -2.19
N PRO A 108 -3.00 -16.82 -1.10
CA PRO A 108 -2.54 -15.44 -1.12
C PRO A 108 -1.30 -15.29 -1.99
N ILE A 109 -1.29 -14.24 -2.82
CA ILE A 109 -0.16 -13.86 -3.65
C ILE A 109 0.29 -12.44 -3.32
N LYS A 110 1.55 -12.12 -3.65
CA LYS A 110 2.06 -10.76 -3.62
C LYS A 110 2.22 -10.26 -5.05
N LEU A 111 1.76 -9.04 -5.28
CA LEU A 111 1.85 -8.34 -6.56
C LEU A 111 2.93 -7.27 -6.45
N LEU A 112 3.73 -7.13 -7.49
CA LEU A 112 4.93 -6.30 -7.50
C LEU A 112 5.07 -5.59 -8.85
N ASP A 113 5.87 -4.52 -8.86
CA ASP A 113 6.29 -3.85 -10.09
C ASP A 113 5.07 -3.35 -10.90
N PHE A 114 4.22 -2.55 -10.24
CA PHE A 114 2.97 -2.03 -10.80
C PHE A 114 3.21 -0.95 -11.86
N VAL A 115 2.35 -0.92 -12.88
CA VAL A 115 2.41 0.04 -13.99
C VAL A 115 1.02 0.50 -14.41
N GLU A 116 0.94 1.71 -14.97
CA GLU A 116 -0.27 2.26 -15.56
C GLU A 116 -0.61 1.49 -16.86
N VAL A 117 -1.89 1.20 -17.08
CA VAL A 117 -2.38 0.51 -18.29
C VAL A 117 -3.54 1.32 -18.87
N PRO A 118 -3.37 1.94 -20.05
CA PRO A 118 -4.47 2.60 -20.73
C PRO A 118 -5.55 1.62 -21.18
N ASP A 119 -6.81 2.02 -21.03
CA ASP A 119 -7.99 1.20 -21.35
C ASP A 119 -8.03 0.69 -22.81
N PHE A 120 -7.47 1.44 -23.76
CA PHE A 120 -7.45 1.05 -25.18
C PHE A 120 -6.52 -0.13 -25.48
N LEU A 121 -5.62 -0.51 -24.56
CA LEU A 121 -4.78 -1.70 -24.69
C LEU A 121 -5.54 -2.99 -24.36
N ILE A 122 -6.72 -2.87 -23.76
CA ILE A 122 -7.57 -3.98 -23.34
C ILE A 122 -8.52 -4.32 -24.49
N THR A 123 -8.68 -5.61 -24.76
CA THR A 123 -9.60 -6.08 -25.80
C THR A 123 -11.04 -5.74 -25.39
N SER A 124 -11.84 -5.20 -26.31
CA SER A 124 -13.24 -4.79 -26.05
C SER A 124 -14.09 -5.93 -25.48
N ASP A 125 -13.85 -7.14 -25.96
CA ASP A 125 -14.64 -8.33 -25.66
C ASP A 125 -14.19 -9.00 -24.36
N PHE A 126 -13.19 -8.43 -23.67
CA PHE A 126 -12.65 -9.01 -22.45
C PHE A 126 -13.56 -8.71 -21.24
N PRO A 127 -13.82 -9.69 -20.36
CA PRO A 127 -14.64 -9.47 -19.17
C PRO A 127 -14.08 -8.34 -18.29
N ARG A 128 -14.97 -7.43 -17.86
CA ARG A 128 -14.64 -6.24 -17.06
C ARG A 128 -15.16 -6.29 -15.63
N PHE A 129 -15.14 -7.46 -14.99
CA PHE A 129 -15.47 -7.54 -13.57
C PHE A 129 -14.22 -7.33 -12.71
N PRO A 130 -14.35 -6.77 -11.49
CA PRO A 130 -13.19 -6.55 -10.62
C PRO A 130 -12.34 -7.81 -10.43
N GLY A 131 -11.04 -7.66 -10.65
CA GLY A 131 -10.06 -8.75 -10.57
C GLY A 131 -9.84 -9.54 -11.86
N SER A 132 -10.64 -9.36 -12.93
CA SER A 132 -10.38 -9.99 -14.23
C SER A 132 -8.96 -9.69 -14.71
N ILE A 133 -8.28 -10.69 -15.26
CA ILE A 133 -6.88 -10.56 -15.68
C ILE A 133 -6.72 -10.76 -17.19
N GLN A 134 -6.07 -9.82 -17.87
CA GLN A 134 -5.68 -9.97 -19.26
C GLN A 134 -4.15 -9.91 -19.38
N TYR A 135 -3.55 -10.91 -20.03
CA TYR A 135 -2.12 -10.85 -20.35
C TYR A 135 -1.90 -10.04 -21.64
N LEU A 136 -1.10 -8.98 -21.52
CA LEU A 136 -0.69 -8.11 -22.62
C LEU A 136 0.68 -8.56 -23.12
N SER A 137 0.70 -9.34 -24.21
CA SER A 137 1.91 -10.00 -24.71
C SER A 137 3.00 -9.03 -25.19
N ALA A 138 2.61 -7.93 -25.84
CA ALA A 138 3.53 -6.93 -26.38
C ALA A 138 4.38 -6.25 -25.28
N SER A 139 3.78 -6.00 -24.12
CA SER A 139 4.43 -5.31 -22.99
C SER A 139 4.86 -6.25 -21.85
N GLN A 140 4.49 -7.54 -21.95
CA GLN A 140 4.72 -8.58 -20.96
C GLN A 140 4.17 -8.20 -19.58
N ILE A 141 2.90 -7.78 -19.53
CA ILE A 141 2.20 -7.31 -18.33
C ILE A 141 0.94 -8.14 -18.13
N ILE A 142 0.56 -8.39 -16.87
CA ILE A 142 -0.81 -8.79 -16.53
C ILE A 142 -1.58 -7.53 -16.15
N ALA A 143 -2.56 -7.17 -16.97
CA ALA A 143 -3.52 -6.12 -16.67
C ALA A 143 -4.64 -6.71 -15.81
N VAL A 144 -5.03 -6.01 -14.75
CA VAL A 144 -6.08 -6.44 -13.82
C VAL A 144 -7.17 -5.37 -13.74
N CYS A 145 -8.42 -5.79 -13.93
CA CYS A 145 -9.57 -4.91 -13.88
C CYS A 145 -9.81 -4.45 -12.44
N CYS A 146 -9.96 -3.14 -12.26
CA CYS A 146 -10.22 -2.48 -10.99
C CYS A 146 -11.63 -1.86 -11.01
N LYS A 147 -11.92 -0.92 -10.11
CA LYS A 147 -13.24 -0.25 -10.06
C LYS A 147 -13.58 0.49 -11.35
N ASP A 148 -12.60 1.18 -11.93
CA ASP A 148 -12.75 2.13 -13.03
C ASP A 148 -11.50 2.17 -13.93
N GLY A 149 -11.05 1.01 -14.37
CA GLY A 149 -9.94 0.88 -15.31
C GLY A 149 -9.06 -0.33 -15.01
N TRP A 150 -7.81 -0.26 -15.46
CA TRP A 150 -6.88 -1.37 -15.39
C TRP A 150 -5.56 -0.98 -14.75
N VAL A 151 -5.03 -1.88 -13.91
CA VAL A 151 -3.68 -1.76 -13.37
C VAL A 151 -2.79 -2.87 -13.91
N GLY A 152 -1.57 -2.54 -14.29
CA GLY A 152 -0.59 -3.50 -14.81
C GLY A 152 0.32 -4.03 -13.72
N ILE A 153 0.67 -5.30 -13.82
CA ILE A 153 1.58 -5.99 -12.90
C ILE A 153 2.66 -6.67 -13.73
N ARG A 154 3.94 -6.40 -13.41
CA ARG A 154 5.07 -7.04 -14.10
C ARG A 154 5.62 -8.26 -13.37
N SER A 155 5.38 -8.37 -12.07
CA SER A 155 5.90 -9.47 -11.27
C SER A 155 4.90 -9.96 -10.23
N ILE A 156 4.82 -11.28 -10.08
CA ILE A 156 3.97 -11.94 -9.10
C ILE A 156 4.84 -12.83 -8.23
N LYS A 157 4.56 -12.88 -6.93
CA LYS A 157 5.18 -13.82 -6.00
C LYS A 157 4.11 -14.71 -5.36
N LEU A 158 4.09 -15.97 -5.79
CA LEU A 158 3.38 -17.07 -5.14
C LEU A 158 4.31 -17.70 -4.10
N ARG A 159 5.00 -18.79 -4.48
CA ARG A 159 6.11 -19.38 -3.73
C ARG A 159 7.44 -18.70 -4.05
N LYS A 160 7.70 -18.45 -5.33
CA LYS A 160 8.86 -17.72 -5.86
C LYS A 160 8.38 -16.48 -6.62
N LYS A 161 9.23 -15.45 -6.69
CA LYS A 161 8.99 -14.30 -7.59
C LYS A 161 9.13 -14.80 -9.03
N MET A 162 8.20 -14.41 -9.89
CA MET A 162 8.20 -14.71 -11.32
C MET A 162 7.69 -13.50 -12.11
N SER A 163 8.05 -13.42 -13.39
CA SER A 163 7.54 -12.37 -14.26
C SER A 163 6.07 -12.60 -14.61
N ALA A 164 5.38 -11.56 -15.07
CA ALA A 164 4.04 -11.67 -15.63
C ALA A 164 3.98 -12.65 -16.81
N LYS A 165 5.02 -12.72 -17.63
CA LYS A 165 5.16 -13.70 -18.72
C LYS A 165 5.25 -15.14 -18.20
N ASP A 166 6.06 -15.38 -17.18
CA ASP A 166 6.19 -16.72 -16.58
C ASP A 166 4.89 -17.14 -15.91
N PHE A 167 4.22 -16.20 -15.23
CA PHE A 167 2.91 -16.45 -14.66
C PHE A 167 1.88 -16.79 -15.75
N TYR A 168 1.86 -16.05 -16.84
CA TYR A 168 0.98 -16.38 -17.97
C TYR A 168 1.27 -17.79 -18.51
N ASN A 169 2.53 -18.09 -18.81
CA ASN A 169 2.92 -19.39 -19.37
C ASN A 169 2.57 -20.57 -18.46
N GLY A 170 2.70 -20.40 -17.13
CA GLY A 170 2.47 -21.47 -16.17
C GLY A 170 1.04 -21.59 -15.63
N TYR A 171 0.23 -20.53 -15.72
CA TYR A 171 -1.07 -20.47 -15.02
C TYR A 171 -2.24 -19.95 -15.87
N LEU A 172 -2.00 -19.22 -16.96
CA LEU A 172 -3.06 -18.58 -17.76
C LEU A 172 -3.06 -19.01 -19.23
N HIS A 173 -1.99 -19.64 -19.71
CA HIS A 173 -1.89 -20.03 -21.11
C HIS A 173 -3.08 -20.93 -21.48
N PRO A 174 -3.74 -20.74 -22.65
CA PRO A 174 -4.95 -21.47 -23.01
C PRO A 174 -4.84 -22.99 -22.89
N TRP A 175 -3.64 -23.53 -23.13
CA TRP A 175 -3.36 -24.96 -22.94
C TRP A 175 -3.55 -25.43 -21.49
N PHE A 176 -3.13 -24.64 -20.50
CA PHE A 176 -3.30 -24.93 -19.07
C PHE A 176 -4.76 -24.76 -18.62
N VAL A 177 -5.43 -23.72 -19.10
CA VAL A 177 -6.84 -23.46 -18.74
C VAL A 177 -7.74 -24.58 -19.27
N LYS A 178 -7.51 -25.04 -20.51
CA LYS A 178 -8.26 -26.16 -21.12
C LYS A 178 -8.05 -27.51 -20.44
N THR A 179 -6.94 -27.72 -19.74
CA THR A 179 -6.66 -29.00 -19.05
C THR A 179 -7.21 -29.04 -17.62
N THR A 180 -7.67 -27.91 -17.09
CA THR A 180 -8.07 -27.79 -15.68
C THR A 180 -9.58 -27.59 -15.49
N ASP A 181 -10.38 -27.51 -16.57
CA ASP A 181 -11.83 -27.23 -16.56
C ASP A 181 -12.24 -26.00 -15.72
N ILE A 182 -11.31 -25.07 -15.47
CA ILE A 182 -11.55 -23.87 -14.67
C ILE A 182 -12.41 -22.89 -15.49
N PRO A 183 -13.59 -22.48 -15.01
CA PRO A 183 -14.39 -21.44 -15.66
C PRO A 183 -13.59 -20.14 -15.83
N LEU A 184 -13.77 -19.43 -16.96
CA LEU A 184 -13.07 -18.17 -17.23
C LEU A 184 -13.24 -17.12 -16.11
N GLU A 185 -14.38 -17.17 -15.43
CA GLU A 185 -14.74 -16.31 -14.29
C GLU A 185 -13.87 -16.56 -13.04
N GLU A 186 -13.30 -17.77 -12.92
CA GLU A 186 -12.41 -18.15 -11.84
C GLU A 186 -10.95 -17.75 -12.09
N CYS A 187 -10.57 -17.50 -13.35
CA CYS A 187 -9.27 -16.96 -13.74
C CYS A 187 -9.14 -15.47 -13.42
N ARG A 188 -9.24 -15.11 -12.14
CA ARG A 188 -9.17 -13.72 -11.66
C ARG A 188 -8.39 -13.59 -10.36
N PHE A 189 -7.97 -12.36 -10.04
CA PHE A 189 -7.45 -12.04 -8.71
C PHE A 189 -8.59 -11.61 -7.79
N TYR A 190 -8.71 -12.30 -6.66
CA TYR A 190 -9.70 -11.97 -5.65
C TYR A 190 -9.09 -11.08 -4.58
N THR A 191 -9.94 -10.31 -3.89
CA THR A 191 -9.53 -9.56 -2.71
C THR A 191 -9.20 -10.53 -1.58
N LEU A 192 -8.05 -10.33 -0.95
CA LEU A 192 -7.66 -11.10 0.23
C LEU A 192 -8.42 -10.56 1.45
N HIS A 193 -9.28 -11.38 2.03
CA HIS A 193 -9.95 -11.08 3.30
C HIS A 193 -9.18 -11.73 4.44
N LEU A 194 -8.58 -10.89 5.30
CA LEU A 194 -7.91 -11.37 6.50
C LEU A 194 -8.92 -11.60 7.62
N PRO A 195 -8.75 -12.67 8.43
CA PRO A 195 -9.60 -12.88 9.58
C PRO A 195 -9.48 -11.70 10.56
N PRO A 196 -10.57 -11.33 11.25
CA PRO A 196 -10.52 -10.28 12.26
C PRO A 196 -9.50 -10.67 13.33
N LYS A 197 -8.63 -9.72 13.72
CA LYS A 197 -7.71 -9.95 14.84
C LYS A 197 -8.55 -10.25 16.08
N SER A 198 -8.39 -11.44 16.66
CA SER A 198 -9.03 -11.75 17.95
C SER A 198 -8.60 -10.70 18.98
N LYS A 199 -9.59 -10.04 19.59
CA LYS A 199 -9.35 -9.18 20.76
C LYS A 199 -9.14 -10.11 21.97
N ASN A 200 -7.96 -10.72 22.09
CA ASN A 200 -7.55 -11.29 23.36
C ASN A 200 -6.80 -10.21 24.14
N PRO A 201 -7.43 -9.54 25.13
CA PRO A 201 -6.68 -8.71 26.05
C PRO A 201 -5.80 -9.66 26.87
N LYS A 202 -4.48 -9.55 26.72
CA LYS A 202 -3.56 -10.11 27.71
C LYS A 202 -3.90 -9.43 29.04
N ARG A 203 -4.70 -10.10 29.89
CA ARG A 203 -4.77 -9.79 31.31
C ARG A 203 -3.35 -9.93 31.84
N ARG A 204 -2.66 -8.81 32.03
CA ARG A 204 -1.52 -8.76 32.95
C ARG A 204 -2.14 -8.97 34.33
N SER A 205 -2.06 -10.18 34.84
CA SER A 205 -2.23 -10.45 36.27
C SER A 205 -1.13 -9.69 36.99
N VAL A 206 -1.46 -8.51 37.49
CA VAL A 206 -0.70 -7.90 38.57
C VAL A 206 -1.06 -8.72 39.80
N SER A 207 -0.20 -9.68 40.13
CA SER A 207 -0.22 -10.34 41.42
C SER A 207 0.08 -9.27 42.47
N ASN A 208 -0.96 -8.82 43.15
CA ASN A 208 -0.85 -8.13 44.43
C ASN A 208 -0.17 -9.08 45.42
N ILE A 209 1.02 -8.71 45.86
CA ILE A 209 1.59 -9.06 47.15
C ILE A 209 1.69 -7.68 47.82
N GLY A 210 0.89 -7.26 48.81
CA GLY A 210 0.27 -8.02 49.89
C GLY A 210 1.16 -7.86 51.13
N CYS A 211 0.99 -6.71 51.81
CA CYS A 211 1.52 -6.28 53.12
C CYS A 211 3.01 -6.47 53.44
#